data_AF-A0A847AIY7-F1
#
_entry.id   AF-A0A847AIY7-F1
#
_cell.length_a   1.000
_cell.length_b   1.000
_cell.length_c   1.000
_cell.angle_alpha   90.00
_cell.angle_beta   90.00
_cell.angle_gamma   90.00
#
_symmetry.space_group_name_H-M   'P 1'
#
loop_
_entity.id
_entity.type
_entity.pdbx_description
1 polymer ?
#
loop_
_entity_poly.entity_id
_entity_poly.type
_entity_poly.pdbx_seq_one_letter_code
_entity_poly.pdbx_strand_id
1 'polypeptide(L)'
;MKIQFKEQPFQIDAVRAVVDCFQGQPLKTNRFTLQRSKDLIRRIRELKSNATQPLLGEKFQEDIGYRNSSLRITKGQLLDNINQVQQRHYLIENQKVDSVPGINIGPNFTIEMETGTGKTYTYIRTMFELHKSYGWNKYIIIVPSIAIREGVYKSFQMTEEHFQEIYGHKINTFIYNSARPQDIESFASDNRISVMIINTQAFAARSAAARRIYQELDQFGSRKPIEILSQTNPILIIDEPQSVGRVGTQSLKSMQEFRPLFTLRYSATHAEVYNKIYRLDALDAFNKQLVKKIQVKGINLRGSTGTSGYLYLEHISVNNSEPPRAVVEFEIRSGSGVKRVRRKLEQGADLYQLSGELPIYKYSIITEIDGFQNKIVINGEEIYAGDVLNNKDDEHIFRRIQIRETIQSHLAKEKMMFKLGIKVLSLFFIDSVEKYRIYDDEGEAQPGEYAKIFEDEYYKAINDHLDLFNREYTDYVYKTDA
;
A
#
# COMPACT_ATOMS: atom_id res chain seq x y z
N MET A 1 13.08 -14.38 -11.32
CA MET A 1 13.34 -12.94 -11.55
C MET A 1 14.09 -12.40 -10.34
N LYS A 2 15.33 -11.90 -10.52
CA LYS A 2 16.08 -11.23 -9.43
C LYS A 2 15.74 -9.74 -9.49
N ILE A 3 15.20 -9.20 -8.40
CA ILE A 3 14.85 -7.78 -8.34
C ILE A 3 16.12 -6.98 -8.11
N GLN A 4 16.37 -5.98 -8.95
CA GLN A 4 17.48 -5.05 -8.78
C GLN A 4 16.97 -3.84 -7.99
N PHE A 5 17.65 -3.52 -6.89
CA PHE A 5 17.33 -2.35 -6.08
C PHE A 5 18.21 -1.19 -6.50
N LYS A 6 17.61 -0.01 -6.62
CA LYS A 6 18.30 1.25 -6.89
C LYS A 6 18.02 2.20 -5.75
N GLU A 7 19.08 2.81 -5.22
CA GLU A 7 18.96 3.84 -4.20
C GLU A 7 18.37 5.11 -4.81
N GLN A 8 17.24 5.57 -4.28
CA GLN A 8 16.61 6.81 -4.73
C GLN A 8 16.96 7.96 -3.80
N PRO A 9 17.32 9.16 -4.32
CA PRO A 9 17.69 10.31 -3.49
C PRO A 9 16.65 10.67 -2.45
N PHE A 10 15.36 10.70 -2.83
CA PHE A 10 14.28 11.05 -1.91
C PHE A 10 14.13 10.06 -0.74
N GLN A 11 14.46 8.77 -0.94
CA GLN A 11 14.47 7.78 0.13
C GLN A 11 15.63 8.02 1.09
N ILE A 12 16.80 8.36 0.55
CA ILE A 12 17.99 8.72 1.35
C ILE A 12 17.71 9.98 2.17
N ASP A 13 17.04 10.98 1.59
CA ASP A 13 16.68 12.21 2.27
C ASP A 13 15.72 11.96 3.44
N ALA A 14 14.71 11.10 3.25
CA ALA A 14 13.80 10.69 4.32
C ALA A 14 14.53 9.96 5.47
N VAL A 15 15.49 9.08 5.12
CA VAL A 15 16.34 8.39 6.10
C VAL A 15 17.19 9.40 6.89
N ARG A 16 17.83 10.33 6.19
CA ARG A 16 18.66 11.39 6.80
C ARG A 16 17.86 12.29 7.72
N ALA A 17 16.63 12.66 7.33
CA ALA A 17 15.74 13.44 8.18
C ALA A 17 15.51 12.77 9.55
N VAL A 18 15.36 11.44 9.57
CA VAL A 18 15.22 10.69 10.84
C VAL A 18 16.53 10.69 11.64
N VAL A 19 17.65 10.38 10.98
CA VAL A 19 18.97 10.30 11.65
C VAL A 19 19.35 11.65 12.25
N ASP A 20 19.12 12.73 11.51
CA ASP A 20 19.56 14.07 11.88
C ASP A 20 18.80 14.65 13.09
N CYS A 21 17.58 14.19 13.36
CA CYS A 21 16.85 14.54 14.59
C CYS A 21 17.64 14.18 15.87
N PHE A 22 18.53 13.20 15.80
CA PHE A 22 19.28 12.70 16.96
C PHE A 22 20.75 13.12 16.98
N GLN A 23 21.14 14.12 16.17
CA GLN A 23 22.52 14.62 16.17
C GLN A 23 23.00 15.00 17.58
N GLY A 24 24.23 14.60 17.91
CA GLY A 24 24.82 14.73 19.24
C GLY A 24 24.57 13.53 20.17
N GLN A 25 23.72 12.56 19.78
CA GLN A 25 23.61 11.30 20.50
C GLN A 25 24.91 10.49 20.34
N PRO A 26 25.55 10.05 21.44
CA PRO A 26 26.75 9.24 21.37
C PRO A 26 26.46 7.84 20.83
N LEU A 27 27.40 7.32 20.03
CA LEU A 27 27.39 5.93 19.56
C LEU A 27 27.53 4.98 20.75
N LYS A 28 26.64 3.99 20.84
CA LYS A 28 26.71 2.95 21.88
C LYS A 28 27.99 2.11 21.73
N THR A 29 28.87 2.13 22.73
CA THR A 29 29.97 1.16 22.85
C THR A 29 29.51 -0.05 23.67
N ASN A 30 29.31 -1.21 23.04
CA ASN A 30 28.94 -2.44 23.74
C ASN A 30 30.11 -2.94 24.59
N ARG A 31 30.00 -2.88 25.93
CA ARG A 31 30.91 -3.55 26.87
C ARG A 31 30.12 -4.40 27.86
N PHE A 32 29.56 -5.57 27.49
CA PHE A 32 29.50 -6.75 28.39
C PHE A 32 28.90 -8.06 27.82
N THR A 33 29.36 -9.19 28.39
CA THR A 33 29.05 -10.62 28.11
C THR A 33 27.88 -11.17 28.97
N LEU A 34 26.99 -11.96 28.36
CA LEU A 34 25.76 -12.55 28.94
C LEU A 34 25.92 -13.28 30.29
N GLN A 35 27.12 -13.80 30.59
CA GLN A 35 27.40 -14.58 31.81
C GLN A 35 27.27 -13.75 33.10
N ARG A 36 27.49 -12.42 33.04
CA ARG A 36 27.28 -11.53 34.21
C ARG A 36 25.82 -11.29 34.56
N SER A 37 24.87 -11.53 33.65
CA SER A 37 23.44 -11.26 33.90
C SER A 37 22.85 -12.13 35.03
N LYS A 38 23.27 -13.39 35.15
CA LYS A 38 22.79 -14.30 36.22
C LYS A 38 23.33 -13.90 37.59
N ASP A 39 24.61 -13.54 37.68
CA ASP A 39 25.23 -13.06 38.93
C ASP A 39 24.75 -11.66 39.33
N LEU A 40 24.47 -10.79 38.36
CA LEU A 40 23.94 -9.45 38.60
C LEU A 40 22.49 -9.50 39.11
N ILE A 41 21.65 -10.37 38.55
CA ILE A 41 20.27 -10.59 39.03
C ILE A 41 20.26 -11.21 40.42
N ARG A 42 21.20 -12.11 40.74
CA ARG A 42 21.40 -12.65 42.09
C ARG A 42 21.78 -11.54 43.08
N ARG A 43 22.75 -10.70 42.74
CA ARG A 43 23.18 -9.55 43.57
C ARG A 43 22.09 -8.48 43.75
N ILE A 44 21.25 -8.24 42.74
CA ILE A 44 20.09 -7.32 42.85
C ILE A 44 19.05 -7.87 43.84
N ARG A 45 18.84 -9.19 43.86
CA ARG A 45 17.93 -9.84 44.82
C ARG A 45 18.49 -9.76 46.24
N GLU A 46 19.81 -9.79 46.41
CA GLU A 46 20.51 -9.63 47.69
C GLU A 46 20.54 -8.15 48.15
N LEU A 47 20.66 -7.17 47.24
CA LEU A 47 20.75 -5.73 47.56
C LEU A 47 19.40 -5.05 47.84
N LYS A 48 18.27 -5.61 47.39
CA LYS A 48 16.92 -5.11 47.73
C LYS A 48 16.59 -5.22 49.23
N SER A 49 17.42 -5.88 50.02
CA SER A 49 17.30 -5.94 51.48
C SER A 49 17.84 -4.70 52.20
N ASN A 50 18.70 -3.88 51.55
CA ASN A 50 19.31 -2.70 52.17
C ASN A 50 19.09 -1.46 51.29
N ALA A 51 18.13 -0.62 51.71
CA ALA A 51 17.76 0.61 51.04
C ALA A 51 18.88 1.67 51.14
N THR A 52 19.47 2.06 50.00
CA THR A 52 19.74 3.46 49.58
C THR A 52 20.66 3.50 48.35
N GLN A 53 20.18 4.10 47.25
CA GLN A 53 20.89 4.99 46.31
C GLN A 53 20.27 4.93 44.88
N PRO A 54 19.64 6.01 44.38
CA PRO A 54 19.04 6.07 43.04
C PRO A 54 20.06 6.15 41.89
N LEU A 55 21.27 6.69 42.13
CA LEU A 55 22.25 6.98 41.07
C LEU A 55 22.97 5.74 40.50
N LEU A 56 22.98 4.61 41.22
CA LEU A 56 23.57 3.37 40.69
C LEU A 56 22.61 2.60 39.78
N GLY A 57 21.28 2.80 39.89
CA GLY A 57 20.28 2.05 39.14
C GLY A 57 20.31 2.28 37.63
N GLU A 58 20.63 3.50 37.18
CA GLU A 58 20.74 3.80 35.74
C GLU A 58 21.99 3.19 35.10
N LYS A 59 23.15 3.26 35.78
CA LYS A 59 24.38 2.59 35.32
C LYS A 59 24.24 1.06 35.30
N PHE A 60 23.56 0.47 36.28
CA PHE A 60 23.32 -0.99 36.31
C PHE A 60 22.27 -1.48 35.32
N GLN A 61 21.35 -0.62 34.85
CA GLN A 61 20.35 -0.97 33.84
C GLN A 61 20.91 -0.92 32.40
N GLU A 62 21.99 -0.18 32.16
CA GLU A 62 22.72 -0.20 30.87
C GLU A 62 23.47 -1.51 30.65
N ASP A 63 23.78 -2.25 31.73
CA ASP A 63 24.53 -3.51 31.72
C ASP A 63 23.69 -4.76 31.40
N ILE A 64 22.40 -4.61 31.12
CA ILE A 64 21.51 -5.72 30.71
C ILE A 64 21.53 -5.79 29.18
N GLY A 65 21.86 -6.98 28.66
CA GLY A 65 22.22 -7.26 27.27
C GLY A 65 21.39 -6.54 26.18
N TYR A 66 22.12 -6.10 25.14
CA TYR A 66 21.66 -5.65 23.81
C TYR A 66 20.40 -4.76 23.71
N ARG A 67 19.95 -4.11 24.79
CA ARG A 67 18.93 -3.03 24.74
C ARG A 67 19.43 -1.81 23.98
N ASN A 68 18.53 -1.02 23.41
CA ASN A 68 18.89 0.30 22.89
C ASN A 68 19.30 1.24 24.04
N SER A 69 20.38 2.00 23.82
CA SER A 69 20.80 3.07 24.74
C SER A 69 19.74 4.17 24.80
N SER A 70 19.49 4.68 25.99
CA SER A 70 18.57 5.82 26.19
C SER A 70 19.09 7.08 25.48
N LEU A 71 18.18 8.01 25.18
CA LEU A 71 18.55 9.32 24.67
C LEU A 71 19.40 10.06 25.72
N ARG A 72 20.60 10.48 25.32
CA ARG A 72 21.53 11.28 26.13
C ARG A 72 21.48 12.76 25.75
N ILE A 73 20.99 13.08 24.55
CA ILE A 73 20.67 14.45 24.15
C ILE A 73 19.53 15.02 24.98
N THR A 74 19.57 16.32 25.25
CA THR A 74 18.50 17.00 26.00
C THR A 74 17.25 17.18 25.13
N LYS A 75 16.10 17.41 25.78
CA LYS A 75 14.86 17.72 25.04
C LYS A 75 14.98 19.00 24.20
N GLY A 76 15.73 20.00 24.68
CA GLY A 76 16.01 21.23 23.92
C GLY A 76 16.82 20.94 22.67
N GLN A 77 17.92 20.19 22.80
CA GLN A 77 18.74 19.78 21.66
C GLN A 77 17.97 18.94 20.65
N LEU A 78 17.10 18.02 21.11
CA LEU A 78 16.23 17.26 20.22
C LEU A 78 15.27 18.18 19.44
N LEU A 79 14.69 19.18 20.10
CA LEU A 79 13.83 20.17 19.44
C LEU A 79 14.60 20.98 18.38
N ASP A 80 15.81 21.45 18.73
CA ASP A 80 16.66 22.21 17.81
C ASP A 80 17.01 21.38 16.56
N ASN A 81 17.35 20.10 16.75
CA ASN A 81 17.62 19.18 15.65
C ASN A 81 16.37 18.97 14.76
N ILE A 82 15.19 18.79 15.38
CA ILE A 82 13.91 18.65 14.65
C ILE A 82 13.64 19.91 13.81
N ASN A 83 13.79 21.09 14.40
CA ASN A 83 13.53 22.36 13.71
C ASN A 83 14.53 22.58 12.55
N GLN A 84 15.81 22.21 12.73
CA GLN A 84 16.79 22.23 11.63
C GLN A 84 16.43 21.27 10.48
N VAL A 85 15.92 20.07 10.80
CA VAL A 85 15.40 19.14 9.78
C VAL A 85 14.19 19.74 9.08
N GLN A 86 13.25 20.32 9.83
CA GLN A 86 12.04 20.94 9.30
C GLN A 86 12.35 22.11 8.36
N GLN A 87 13.27 23.00 8.74
CA GLN A 87 13.74 24.10 7.91
C GLN A 87 14.32 23.61 6.58
N ARG A 88 15.19 22.58 6.61
CA ARG A 88 15.78 21.99 5.39
C ARG A 88 14.73 21.37 4.47
N HIS A 89 13.61 20.89 5.02
CA HIS A 89 12.51 20.30 4.26
C HIS A 89 11.33 21.26 4.02
N TYR A 90 11.47 22.55 4.34
CA TYR A 90 10.41 23.56 4.21
C TYR A 90 9.11 23.18 4.94
N LEU A 91 9.25 22.59 6.13
CA LEU A 91 8.16 22.19 7.01
C LEU A 91 7.93 23.22 8.11
N ILE A 92 6.72 23.22 8.68
CA ILE A 92 6.38 24.06 9.82
C ILE A 92 7.17 23.58 11.05
N GLU A 93 7.87 24.52 11.69
CA GLU A 93 8.69 24.25 12.86
C GLU A 93 7.87 23.92 14.11
N ASN A 94 8.40 23.01 14.92
CA ASN A 94 7.81 22.61 16.19
C ASN A 94 8.14 23.62 17.29
N GLN A 95 7.14 23.99 18.10
CA GLN A 95 7.36 24.77 19.33
C GLN A 95 7.85 23.89 20.50
N LYS A 96 7.55 22.60 20.44
CA LYS A 96 7.94 21.59 21.42
C LYS A 96 8.05 20.23 20.73
N VAL A 97 8.76 19.31 21.36
CA VAL A 97 8.82 17.92 20.89
C VAL A 97 7.46 17.27 21.14
N ASP A 98 6.78 16.90 20.05
CA ASP A 98 5.45 16.32 20.12
C ASP A 98 5.49 14.84 20.52
N SER A 99 4.48 14.46 21.31
CA SER A 99 4.20 13.09 21.73
C SER A 99 2.69 12.86 21.75
N VAL A 100 2.27 11.61 21.77
CA VAL A 100 0.85 11.27 21.91
C VAL A 100 0.34 11.71 23.28
N PRO A 101 -0.73 12.53 23.37
CA PRO A 101 -1.31 12.91 24.66
C PRO A 101 -1.80 11.68 25.43
N GLY A 102 -1.40 11.56 26.71
CA GLY A 102 -1.86 10.50 27.60
C GLY A 102 -1.29 9.10 27.32
N ILE A 103 -0.40 8.94 26.34
CA ILE A 103 0.22 7.65 25.98
C ILE A 103 1.74 7.79 25.93
N ASN A 104 2.45 7.00 26.73
CA ASN A 104 3.91 7.06 26.80
C ASN A 104 4.59 6.11 25.79
N ILE A 105 4.70 6.56 24.54
CA ILE A 105 5.45 5.86 23.46
C ILE A 105 6.62 6.70 22.93
N GLY A 106 7.17 7.56 23.79
CA GLY A 106 8.26 8.48 23.45
C GLY A 106 7.88 9.58 22.45
N PRO A 107 8.86 10.36 21.97
CA PRO A 107 8.67 11.30 20.87
C PRO A 107 8.16 10.61 19.61
N ASN A 108 7.23 11.24 18.89
CA ASN A 108 6.63 10.67 17.69
C ASN A 108 7.04 11.47 16.46
N PHE A 109 7.64 10.80 15.47
CA PHE A 109 8.10 11.44 14.24
C PHE A 109 7.20 11.02 13.08
N THR A 110 6.78 12.01 12.30
CA THR A 110 5.91 11.82 11.14
C THR A 110 6.75 11.88 9.87
N ILE A 111 6.76 10.79 9.11
CA ILE A 111 7.41 10.66 7.81
C ILE A 111 6.30 10.44 6.79
N GLU A 112 6.04 11.46 5.97
CA GLU A 112 5.02 11.43 4.94
C GLU A 112 5.63 11.04 3.59
N MET A 113 5.18 9.93 3.04
CA MET A 113 5.68 9.35 1.79
C MET A 113 4.53 8.76 0.97
N GLU A 114 4.36 9.25 -0.24
CA GLU A 114 3.32 8.79 -1.16
C GLU A 114 3.38 7.28 -1.41
N THR A 115 2.21 6.69 -1.64
CA THR A 115 2.04 5.28 -1.99
C THR A 115 2.87 4.93 -3.24
N GLY A 116 3.53 3.77 -3.21
CA GLY A 116 4.37 3.32 -4.33
C GLY A 116 5.79 3.93 -4.38
N THR A 117 6.15 4.83 -3.46
CA THR A 117 7.50 5.43 -3.41
C THR A 117 8.53 4.63 -2.60
N GLY A 118 8.14 3.45 -2.09
CA GLY A 118 9.06 2.54 -1.39
C GLY A 118 9.24 2.79 0.11
N LYS A 119 8.16 3.16 0.82
CA LYS A 119 8.14 3.35 2.30
C LYS A 119 8.87 2.24 3.08
N THR A 120 8.59 0.98 2.74
CA THR A 120 9.21 -0.18 3.39
C THR A 120 10.72 -0.21 3.22
N TYR A 121 11.23 0.04 2.01
CA TYR A 121 12.66 0.16 1.77
C TYR A 121 13.28 1.27 2.63
N THR A 122 12.62 2.43 2.69
CA THR A 122 13.07 3.58 3.48
C THR A 122 13.23 3.23 4.96
N TYR A 123 12.23 2.66 5.62
CA TYR A 123 12.37 2.37 7.06
C TYR A 123 13.33 1.23 7.36
N ILE A 124 13.51 0.26 6.46
CA ILE A 124 14.56 -0.77 6.59
C ILE A 124 15.93 -0.09 6.59
N ARG A 125 16.15 0.81 5.63
CA ARG A 125 17.40 1.59 5.57
C ARG A 125 17.58 2.50 6.78
N THR A 126 16.51 3.12 7.28
CA THR A 126 16.53 3.91 8.52
C THR A 126 17.07 3.10 9.70
N MET A 127 16.71 1.83 9.83
CA MET A 127 17.25 0.97 10.89
C MET A 127 18.77 0.78 10.77
N PHE A 128 19.28 0.58 9.55
CA PHE A 128 20.71 0.47 9.31
C PHE A 128 21.45 1.77 9.64
N GLU A 129 20.95 2.92 9.19
CA GLU A 129 21.61 4.21 9.45
C GLU A 129 21.55 4.63 10.92
N LEU A 130 20.45 4.35 11.62
CA LEU A 130 20.35 4.55 13.06
C LEU A 130 21.29 3.62 13.84
N HIS A 131 21.43 2.37 13.40
CA HIS A 131 22.41 1.44 13.97
C HIS A 131 23.84 1.94 13.75
N LYS A 132 24.17 2.37 12.53
CA LYS A 132 25.49 2.92 12.18
C LYS A 132 25.83 4.17 12.96
N SER A 133 24.86 5.08 13.13
CA SER A 133 25.09 6.40 13.76
C SER A 133 25.07 6.33 15.29
N TYR A 134 24.16 5.54 15.87
CA TYR A 134 23.85 5.57 17.30
C TYR A 134 23.91 4.19 17.99
N GLY A 135 24.04 3.11 17.23
CA GLY A 135 24.17 1.75 17.78
C GLY A 135 22.83 1.13 18.21
N TRP A 136 21.70 1.71 17.80
CA TRP A 136 20.38 1.16 18.08
C TRP A 136 20.07 -0.02 17.17
N ASN A 137 19.69 -1.15 17.78
CA ASN A 137 19.54 -2.44 17.11
C ASN A 137 18.24 -3.17 17.47
N LYS A 138 17.33 -2.59 18.28
CA LYS A 138 16.04 -3.21 18.63
C LYS A 138 14.86 -2.43 18.07
N TYR A 139 14.09 -3.07 17.20
CA TYR A 139 12.97 -2.45 16.50
C TYR A 139 11.72 -3.33 16.54
N ILE A 140 10.56 -2.71 16.64
CA ILE A 140 9.26 -3.37 16.50
C ILE A 140 8.46 -2.65 15.41
N ILE A 141 8.11 -3.36 14.35
CA ILE A 141 7.24 -2.86 13.27
C ILE A 141 5.81 -3.29 13.57
N ILE A 142 4.90 -2.32 13.58
CA ILE A 142 3.47 -2.51 13.80
C ILE A 142 2.72 -2.21 12.50
N VAL A 143 1.92 -3.19 12.05
CA VAL A 143 1.17 -3.13 10.77
C VAL A 143 -0.33 -3.39 10.98
N PRO A 144 -1.22 -2.93 10.08
CA PRO A 144 -2.67 -3.07 10.27
C PRO A 144 -3.23 -4.45 9.97
N SER A 145 -2.63 -5.22 9.05
CA SER A 145 -3.20 -6.47 8.55
C SER A 145 -2.16 -7.57 8.39
N ILE A 146 -2.63 -8.82 8.30
CA ILE A 146 -1.79 -9.99 8.03
C ILE A 146 -1.14 -9.88 6.65
N ALA A 147 -1.88 -9.43 5.63
CA ALA A 147 -1.33 -9.26 4.28
C ALA A 147 -0.17 -8.26 4.25
N ILE A 148 -0.30 -7.12 4.94
CA ILE A 148 0.79 -6.15 5.05
C ILE A 148 1.96 -6.73 5.86
N ARG A 149 1.68 -7.48 6.95
CA ARG A 149 2.70 -8.18 7.74
C ARG A 149 3.57 -9.11 6.87
N GLU A 150 2.93 -9.94 6.04
CA GLU A 150 3.62 -10.85 5.12
C GLU A 150 4.40 -10.07 4.03
N GLY A 151 3.80 -8.99 3.49
CA GLY A 151 4.47 -8.13 2.51
C GLY A 151 5.73 -7.44 3.05
N VAL A 152 5.68 -6.95 4.29
CA VAL A 152 6.84 -6.36 4.98
C VAL A 152 7.91 -7.42 5.24
N TYR A 153 7.53 -8.58 5.78
CA TYR A 153 8.48 -9.67 6.01
C TYR A 153 9.16 -10.12 4.70
N LYS A 154 8.39 -10.23 3.62
CA LYS A 154 8.92 -10.54 2.29
C LYS A 154 9.87 -9.46 1.77
N SER A 155 9.59 -8.19 2.06
CA SER A 155 10.47 -7.07 1.67
C SER A 155 11.84 -7.15 2.34
N PHE A 156 11.91 -7.57 3.62
CA PHE A 156 13.20 -7.84 4.27
C PHE A 156 13.97 -8.96 3.57
N GLN A 157 13.30 -10.08 3.24
CA GLN A 157 13.94 -11.18 2.52
C GLN A 157 14.47 -10.73 1.14
N MET A 158 13.69 -9.92 0.43
CA MET A 158 14.05 -9.47 -0.91
C MET A 158 15.20 -8.46 -0.90
N THR A 159 15.27 -7.59 0.11
CA THR A 159 16.29 -6.54 0.23
C THR A 159 17.55 -6.98 0.98
N GLU A 160 17.60 -8.23 1.45
CA GLU A 160 18.69 -8.74 2.30
C GLU A 160 20.06 -8.64 1.63
N GLU A 161 20.21 -9.18 0.41
CA GLU A 161 21.49 -9.12 -0.33
C GLU A 161 21.91 -7.67 -0.59
N HIS A 162 20.96 -6.83 -1.04
CA HIS A 162 21.18 -5.42 -1.33
C HIS A 162 21.75 -4.66 -0.12
N PHE A 163 21.13 -4.81 1.06
CA PHE A 163 21.61 -4.13 2.26
C PHE A 163 22.84 -4.79 2.87
N GLN A 164 23.02 -6.10 2.70
CA GLN A 164 24.26 -6.77 3.10
C GLN A 164 25.45 -6.26 2.30
N GLU A 165 25.31 -5.99 1.01
CA GLU A 165 26.35 -5.39 0.17
C GLU A 165 26.70 -3.96 0.64
N ILE A 166 25.70 -3.16 1.03
CA ILE A 166 25.92 -1.77 1.47
C ILE A 166 26.50 -1.68 2.89
N TYR A 167 25.96 -2.46 3.84
CA TYR A 167 26.25 -2.32 5.27
C TYR A 167 27.12 -3.46 5.84
N GLY A 168 27.39 -4.51 5.07
CA GLY A 168 28.22 -5.65 5.48
C GLY A 168 27.57 -6.62 6.48
N HIS A 169 26.31 -6.42 6.85
CA HIS A 169 25.57 -7.28 7.78
C HIS A 169 24.08 -7.29 7.48
N LYS A 170 23.39 -8.31 8.02
CA LYS A 170 21.95 -8.55 7.83
C LYS A 170 21.15 -8.12 9.06
N ILE A 171 19.87 -7.82 8.84
CA ILE A 171 18.88 -7.67 9.90
C ILE A 171 18.30 -9.04 10.23
N ASN A 172 18.22 -9.38 11.51
CA ASN A 172 17.48 -10.53 11.99
C ASN A 172 16.00 -10.17 12.17
N THR A 173 15.15 -10.65 11.27
CA THR A 173 13.72 -10.29 11.22
C THR A 173 12.84 -11.50 11.52
N PHE A 174 11.78 -11.32 12.30
CA PHE A 174 10.79 -12.37 12.51
C PHE A 174 9.38 -11.81 12.69
N ILE A 175 8.41 -12.66 12.40
CA ILE A 175 7.00 -12.42 12.66
C ILE A 175 6.69 -12.87 14.08
N TYR A 176 6.08 -12.00 14.88
CA TYR A 176 5.63 -12.36 16.22
C TYR A 176 4.63 -13.53 16.16
N ASN A 177 4.93 -14.57 16.93
CA ASN A 177 4.06 -15.74 17.09
C ASN A 177 4.04 -16.16 18.57
N SER A 178 2.85 -16.14 19.20
CA SER A 178 2.70 -16.48 20.62
C SER A 178 2.97 -17.96 20.96
N ALA A 179 3.03 -18.83 19.95
CA ALA A 179 3.45 -20.22 20.09
C ALA A 179 4.98 -20.41 20.05
N ARG A 180 5.75 -19.40 19.57
CA ARG A 180 7.21 -19.46 19.46
C ARG A 180 7.89 -18.36 20.28
N PRO A 181 7.86 -18.47 21.61
CA PRO A 181 8.29 -17.34 22.41
C PRO A 181 9.84 -17.29 22.52
N GLN A 182 10.56 -18.36 22.15
CA GLN A 182 12.00 -18.39 21.88
C GLN A 182 12.48 -17.27 20.91
N ASP A 183 11.62 -16.86 19.97
CA ASP A 183 11.91 -15.77 19.03
C ASP A 183 12.14 -14.43 19.78
N ILE A 184 11.44 -14.22 20.91
CA ILE A 184 11.55 -13.02 21.76
C ILE A 184 12.83 -13.04 22.58
N GLU A 185 13.25 -14.21 23.07
CA GLU A 185 14.55 -14.34 23.74
C GLU A 185 15.70 -14.06 22.78
N SER A 186 15.60 -14.59 21.56
CA SER A 186 16.55 -14.31 20.49
C SER A 186 16.57 -12.82 20.16
N PHE A 187 15.40 -12.19 20.03
CA PHE A 187 15.28 -10.74 19.83
C PHE A 187 15.95 -9.94 20.95
N ALA A 188 15.78 -10.30 22.22
CA ALA A 188 16.38 -9.56 23.32
C ALA A 188 17.91 -9.78 23.46
N SER A 189 18.41 -10.94 23.03
CA SER A 189 19.81 -11.35 23.22
C SER A 189 20.71 -11.21 21.99
N ASP A 190 20.17 -10.96 20.80
CA ASP A 190 20.97 -10.79 19.58
C ASP A 190 21.70 -9.43 19.60
N ASN A 191 22.94 -9.38 19.09
CA ASN A 191 23.72 -8.15 18.99
C ASN A 191 23.52 -7.42 17.66
N ARG A 192 23.03 -8.12 16.64
CA ARG A 192 22.69 -7.55 15.33
C ARG A 192 21.39 -6.74 15.42
N ILE A 193 21.10 -6.01 14.36
CA ILE A 193 19.80 -5.36 14.18
C ILE A 193 18.73 -6.45 14.21
N SER A 194 17.83 -6.39 15.18
CA SER A 194 16.73 -7.33 15.37
C SER A 194 15.41 -6.60 15.22
N VAL A 195 14.51 -7.18 14.41
CA VAL A 195 13.21 -6.58 14.08
C VAL A 195 12.10 -7.60 14.32
N MET A 196 11.18 -7.24 15.19
CA MET A 196 9.93 -7.97 15.37
C MET A 196 8.82 -7.31 14.54
N ILE A 197 8.10 -8.08 13.73
CA ILE A 197 6.92 -7.59 12.98
C ILE A 197 5.65 -8.14 13.63
N ILE A 198 4.72 -7.26 13.98
CA ILE A 198 3.47 -7.60 14.65
C ILE A 198 2.29 -6.84 14.04
N ASN A 199 1.14 -7.50 13.90
CA ASN A 199 -0.09 -6.86 13.46
C ASN A 199 -1.00 -6.49 14.64
N THR A 200 -1.85 -5.48 14.49
CA THR A 200 -2.73 -4.98 15.56
C THR A 200 -3.65 -6.04 16.17
N GLN A 201 -4.10 -7.02 15.38
CA GLN A 201 -4.96 -8.11 15.87
C GLN A 201 -4.26 -8.96 16.95
N ALA A 202 -2.92 -9.04 16.93
CA ALA A 202 -2.16 -9.73 17.98
C ALA A 202 -2.30 -9.07 19.35
N PHE A 203 -2.60 -7.76 19.40
CA PHE A 203 -2.89 -7.01 20.64
C PHE A 203 -4.37 -7.03 21.01
N ALA A 204 -5.26 -7.14 20.03
CA ALA A 204 -6.69 -6.89 20.20
C ALA A 204 -7.50 -8.08 20.74
N ALA A 205 -6.89 -9.24 21.00
CA ALA A 205 -7.67 -10.45 21.24
C ALA A 205 -7.85 -10.80 22.73
N ARG A 206 -9.12 -10.99 23.11
CA ARG A 206 -9.59 -11.72 24.31
C ARG A 206 -9.19 -13.20 24.31
N SER A 207 -8.44 -13.66 23.31
CA SER A 207 -8.07 -15.06 23.12
C SER A 207 -6.96 -15.48 24.09
N ALA A 208 -6.93 -16.76 24.46
CA ALA A 208 -5.86 -17.31 25.30
C ALA A 208 -4.48 -17.10 24.65
N ALA A 209 -4.39 -17.18 23.33
CA ALA A 209 -3.14 -17.00 22.58
C ALA A 209 -2.57 -15.58 22.65
N ALA A 210 -3.41 -14.53 22.65
CA ALA A 210 -2.94 -13.16 22.84
C ALA A 210 -2.56 -12.88 24.30
N ARG A 211 -3.25 -13.51 25.27
CA ARG A 211 -2.89 -13.42 26.69
C ARG A 211 -1.52 -14.00 27.02
N ARG A 212 -0.97 -14.90 26.18
CA ARG A 212 0.36 -15.50 26.40
C ARG A 212 1.49 -14.48 26.51
N ILE A 213 1.39 -13.32 25.85
CA ILE A 213 2.41 -12.26 25.96
C ILE A 213 2.46 -11.64 27.38
N TYR A 214 1.36 -11.78 28.13
CA TYR A 214 1.15 -11.27 29.49
C TYR A 214 1.29 -12.34 30.58
N GLN A 215 1.42 -13.61 30.19
CA GLN A 215 1.53 -14.73 31.11
C GLN A 215 3.00 -15.05 31.41
N GLU A 216 3.25 -15.52 32.61
CA GLU A 216 4.53 -16.13 32.94
C GLU A 216 4.63 -17.45 32.19
N LEU A 217 5.75 -17.63 31.50
CA LEU A 217 6.02 -18.84 30.74
C LEU A 217 7.23 -19.54 31.37
N ASP A 218 7.09 -20.83 31.65
CA ASP A 218 8.18 -21.64 32.24
C ASP A 218 9.43 -21.62 31.36
N GLN A 219 9.25 -21.53 30.04
CA GLN A 219 10.32 -21.41 29.04
C GLN A 219 11.18 -20.14 29.22
N PHE A 220 10.73 -19.14 30.00
CA PHE A 220 11.45 -17.88 30.28
C PHE A 220 11.91 -17.77 31.74
N GLY A 221 11.90 -18.87 32.50
CA GLY A 221 12.15 -18.82 33.94
C GLY A 221 11.13 -17.92 34.65
N SER A 222 9.84 -18.09 34.33
CA SER A 222 8.70 -17.39 34.92
C SER A 222 8.67 -15.87 34.66
N ARG A 223 9.19 -15.41 33.51
CA ARG A 223 9.06 -14.02 33.06
C ARG A 223 7.96 -13.89 32.02
N LYS A 224 7.41 -12.68 31.89
CA LYS A 224 6.42 -12.35 30.87
C LYS A 224 7.12 -11.86 29.60
N PRO A 225 6.74 -12.34 28.40
CA PRO A 225 7.32 -11.86 27.14
C PRO A 225 7.28 -10.33 26.97
N ILE A 226 6.18 -9.68 27.39
CA ILE A 226 6.06 -8.23 27.33
C ILE A 226 7.11 -7.50 28.18
N GLU A 227 7.48 -8.06 29.34
CA GLU A 227 8.49 -7.48 30.22
C GLU A 227 9.87 -7.53 29.55
N ILE A 228 10.19 -8.64 28.89
CA ILE A 228 11.45 -8.81 28.14
C ILE A 228 11.52 -7.81 27.00
N LEU A 229 10.47 -7.72 26.18
CA LEU A 229 10.39 -6.74 25.10
C LEU A 229 10.54 -5.31 25.63
N SER A 230 9.88 -4.97 26.74
CA SER A 230 9.97 -3.63 27.34
C SER A 230 11.36 -3.27 27.85
N GLN A 231 12.15 -4.26 28.27
CA GLN A 231 13.52 -4.06 28.75
C GLN A 231 14.51 -3.77 27.60
N THR A 232 14.14 -4.09 26.36
CA THR A 232 14.98 -3.82 25.18
C THR A 232 14.96 -2.35 24.73
N ASN A 233 14.04 -1.53 25.27
CA ASN A 233 13.86 -0.12 24.88
C ASN A 233 13.70 0.05 23.35
N PRO A 234 12.77 -0.68 22.72
CA PRO A 234 12.71 -0.78 21.26
C PRO A 234 12.33 0.56 20.62
N ILE A 235 12.73 0.75 19.37
CA ILE A 235 12.20 1.81 18.51
C ILE A 235 10.96 1.25 17.80
N LEU A 236 9.82 1.95 17.92
CA LEU A 236 8.62 1.54 17.20
C LEU A 236 8.61 2.14 15.80
N ILE A 237 8.24 1.33 14.82
CA ILE A 237 7.89 1.77 13.47
C ILE A 237 6.44 1.42 13.24
N ILE A 238 5.63 2.43 12.96
CA ILE A 238 4.21 2.27 12.67
C ILE A 238 4.02 2.48 11.17
N ASP A 239 3.60 1.42 10.49
CA ASP A 239 3.23 1.43 9.07
C ASP A 239 1.72 1.69 8.96
N GLU A 240 1.33 2.69 8.16
CA GLU A 240 -0.06 3.15 8.01
C GLU A 240 -0.71 3.50 9.39
N PRO A 241 -0.15 4.49 10.15
CA PRO A 241 -0.60 4.92 11.48
C PRO A 241 -2.09 5.27 11.57
N GLN A 242 -2.70 5.74 10.48
CA GLN A 242 -4.13 6.02 10.38
C GLN A 242 -5.01 4.77 10.55
N SER A 243 -4.47 3.56 10.48
CA SER A 243 -5.21 2.31 10.72
C SER A 243 -4.93 1.68 12.09
N VAL A 244 -3.78 1.98 12.70
CA VAL A 244 -3.28 1.23 13.88
C VAL A 244 -2.97 2.08 15.11
N GLY A 245 -2.69 3.37 14.91
CA GLY A 245 -2.11 4.25 15.91
C GLY A 245 -2.92 5.51 16.18
N ARG A 246 -4.22 5.51 15.88
CA ARG A 246 -5.15 6.61 16.18
C ARG A 246 -5.31 6.77 17.69
N VAL A 247 -5.38 8.02 18.17
CA VAL A 247 -5.64 8.32 19.59
C VAL A 247 -6.94 7.66 20.03
N GLY A 248 -6.91 7.08 21.24
CA GLY A 248 -8.05 6.40 21.86
C GLY A 248 -8.19 4.91 21.52
N THR A 249 -7.42 4.38 20.55
CA THR A 249 -7.46 2.95 20.21
C THR A 249 -6.79 2.06 21.26
N GLN A 250 -7.28 0.83 21.41
CA GLN A 250 -6.67 -0.16 22.31
C GLN A 250 -5.26 -0.55 21.85
N SER A 251 -5.02 -0.63 20.53
CA SER A 251 -3.70 -0.91 19.97
C SER A 251 -2.68 0.13 20.42
N LEU A 252 -3.01 1.42 20.34
CA LEU A 252 -2.12 2.49 20.78
C LEU A 252 -1.81 2.42 22.29
N LYS A 253 -2.78 2.05 23.13
CA LYS A 253 -2.56 1.82 24.56
C LYS A 253 -1.60 0.66 24.80
N SER A 254 -1.77 -0.45 24.09
CA SER A 254 -0.88 -1.61 24.20
C SER A 254 0.55 -1.30 23.75
N MET A 255 0.76 -0.36 22.83
CA MET A 255 2.11 0.05 22.40
C MET A 255 2.95 0.66 23.53
N GLN A 256 2.32 1.32 24.52
CA GLN A 256 3.01 1.88 25.68
C GLN A 256 3.69 0.81 26.54
N GLU A 257 3.18 -0.42 26.53
CA GLU A 257 3.73 -1.52 27.31
C GLU A 257 5.14 -1.93 26.84
N PHE A 258 5.49 -1.65 25.58
CA PHE A 258 6.84 -1.84 25.06
C PHE A 258 7.87 -0.83 25.59
N ARG A 259 7.43 0.23 26.28
CA ARG A 259 8.30 1.31 26.78
C ARG A 259 9.32 1.76 25.73
N PRO A 260 8.86 2.19 24.54
CA PRO A 260 9.75 2.45 23.43
C PRO A 260 10.57 3.72 23.61
N LEU A 261 11.73 3.78 22.95
CA LEU A 261 12.61 4.94 22.97
C LEU A 261 11.98 6.15 22.26
N PHE A 262 11.46 5.90 21.06
CA PHE A 262 10.66 6.82 20.25
C PHE A 262 9.89 6.03 19.20
N THR A 263 9.00 6.72 18.49
CA THR A 263 8.12 6.13 17.47
C THR A 263 8.29 6.84 16.12
N LEU A 264 8.52 6.07 15.06
CA LEU A 264 8.54 6.55 13.68
C LEU A 264 7.25 6.13 12.97
N ARG A 265 6.54 7.09 12.37
CA ARG A 265 5.26 6.85 11.69
C ARG A 265 5.42 7.09 10.19
N TYR A 266 5.29 6.03 9.40
CA TYR A 266 5.38 6.09 7.93
C TYR A 266 3.99 5.95 7.33
N SER A 267 3.57 6.94 6.54
CA SER A 267 2.29 6.91 5.82
C SER A 267 2.32 7.81 4.60
N ALA A 268 1.44 7.55 3.64
CA ALA A 268 1.05 8.57 2.67
C ALA A 268 0.04 9.56 3.27
N THR A 269 -0.78 9.11 4.24
CA THR A 269 -1.86 9.91 4.83
C THR A 269 -1.80 9.86 6.35
N HIS A 270 -1.55 11.00 6.98
CA HIS A 270 -1.49 11.10 8.44
C HIS A 270 -2.75 11.75 8.97
N ALA A 271 -3.56 10.97 9.71
CA ALA A 271 -4.71 11.51 10.45
C ALA A 271 -4.27 12.41 11.62
N GLU A 272 -3.14 12.06 12.23
CA GLU A 272 -2.53 12.78 13.35
C GLU A 272 -1.07 13.04 13.00
N VAL A 273 -0.66 14.31 13.09
CA VAL A 273 0.70 14.75 12.76
C VAL A 273 1.39 15.17 14.07
N TYR A 274 2.62 14.70 14.25
CA TYR A 274 3.49 15.05 15.38
C TYR A 274 4.71 15.83 14.86
N ASN A 275 5.92 15.49 15.30
CA ASN A 275 7.16 16.06 14.76
C ASN A 275 7.31 15.64 13.28
N LYS A 276 6.70 16.37 12.34
CA LYS A 276 6.80 16.08 10.90
C LYS A 276 8.18 16.50 10.43
N ILE A 277 8.95 15.52 9.99
CA ILE A 277 10.37 15.71 9.65
C ILE A 277 10.65 15.48 8.16
N TYR A 278 9.70 14.91 7.43
CA TYR A 278 9.81 14.69 6.01
C TYR A 278 8.43 14.65 5.34
N ARG A 279 8.33 15.21 4.14
CA ARG A 279 7.15 15.15 3.28
C ARG A 279 7.52 14.87 1.83
N LEU A 280 6.88 13.85 1.26
CA LEU A 280 6.78 13.60 -0.16
C LEU A 280 5.32 13.22 -0.45
N ASP A 281 4.50 14.23 -0.74
CA ASP A 281 3.07 14.05 -0.99
C ASP A 281 2.78 13.62 -2.45
N ALA A 282 1.51 13.39 -2.77
CA ALA A 282 1.07 12.96 -4.10
C ALA A 282 1.49 13.93 -5.21
N LEU A 283 1.43 15.23 -4.94
CA LEU A 283 1.76 16.27 -5.91
C LEU A 283 3.28 16.33 -6.13
N ASP A 284 4.07 16.27 -5.05
CA ASP A 284 5.53 16.20 -5.10
C ASP A 284 5.98 14.94 -5.85
N ALA A 285 5.39 13.78 -5.54
CA ALA A 285 5.71 12.51 -6.19
C ALA A 285 5.36 12.53 -7.69
N PHE A 286 4.23 13.16 -8.05
CA PHE A 286 3.82 13.35 -9.44
C PHE A 286 4.77 14.30 -10.20
N ASN A 287 5.07 15.46 -9.61
CA ASN A 287 5.95 16.47 -10.20
C ASN A 287 7.38 15.94 -10.38
N LYS A 288 7.85 15.11 -9.45
CA LYS A 288 9.14 14.40 -9.54
C LYS A 288 9.11 13.15 -10.42
N GLN A 289 7.98 12.86 -11.08
CA GLN A 289 7.79 11.69 -11.94
C GLN A 289 8.10 10.34 -11.26
N LEU A 290 7.88 10.27 -9.94
CA LEU A 290 8.11 9.07 -9.14
C LEU A 290 6.95 8.07 -9.20
N VAL A 291 5.76 8.56 -9.55
CA VAL A 291 4.53 7.78 -9.68
C VAL A 291 3.95 7.91 -11.08
N LYS A 292 3.14 6.93 -11.48
CA LYS A 292 2.45 6.95 -12.78
C LYS A 292 1.32 7.98 -12.75
N LYS A 293 1.01 8.54 -13.92
CA LYS A 293 -0.19 9.37 -14.11
C LYS A 293 -1.44 8.51 -13.96
N ILE A 294 -2.49 9.08 -13.38
CA ILE A 294 -3.81 8.46 -13.28
C ILE A 294 -4.63 8.90 -14.49
N GLN A 295 -5.24 7.95 -15.20
CA GLN A 295 -6.22 8.20 -16.23
C GLN A 295 -7.51 7.48 -15.83
N VAL A 296 -8.61 8.22 -15.71
CA VAL A 296 -9.91 7.68 -15.31
C VAL A 296 -10.78 7.52 -16.55
N LYS A 297 -11.32 6.32 -16.75
CA LYS A 297 -12.41 6.04 -17.69
C LYS A 297 -13.66 5.70 -16.87
N GLY A 298 -14.59 6.65 -16.79
CA GLY A 298 -15.86 6.44 -16.10
C GLY A 298 -16.86 5.72 -17.00
N ILE A 299 -17.65 4.81 -16.43
CA ILE A 299 -18.83 4.24 -17.06
C ILE A 299 -19.98 4.52 -16.10
N ASN A 300 -21.06 5.11 -16.58
CA ASN A 300 -22.21 5.48 -15.76
C ASN A 300 -23.48 4.82 -16.28
N LEU A 301 -24.27 4.28 -15.37
CA LEU A 301 -25.64 3.87 -15.67
C LEU A 301 -26.55 5.08 -15.47
N ARG A 302 -27.24 5.52 -16.52
CA ARG A 302 -28.30 6.52 -16.41
C ARG A 302 -29.65 5.82 -16.48
N GLY A 303 -30.37 5.87 -15.37
CA GLY A 303 -31.77 5.44 -15.32
C GLY A 303 -32.61 6.29 -16.26
N SER A 304 -33.46 5.64 -17.06
CA SER A 304 -34.42 6.28 -17.96
C SER A 304 -35.84 6.05 -17.44
N THR A 305 -36.78 6.87 -17.91
CA THR A 305 -38.24 6.80 -17.67
C THR A 305 -38.93 5.56 -18.27
N GLY A 306 -38.17 4.54 -18.69
CA GLY A 306 -38.69 3.25 -19.18
C GLY A 306 -39.12 3.25 -20.66
N THR A 307 -38.92 4.35 -21.38
CA THR A 307 -39.35 4.54 -22.78
C THR A 307 -38.21 4.66 -23.80
N SER A 308 -36.94 4.73 -23.36
CA SER A 308 -35.77 4.91 -24.24
C SER A 308 -35.11 3.59 -24.65
N GLY A 309 -34.48 3.50 -25.82
CA GLY A 309 -33.74 2.29 -26.23
C GLY A 309 -32.40 2.15 -25.51
N TYR A 310 -31.83 0.95 -25.48
CA TYR A 310 -30.45 0.74 -25.03
C TYR A 310 -29.50 1.61 -25.85
N LEU A 311 -28.63 2.37 -25.21
CA LEU A 311 -27.61 3.14 -25.91
C LEU A 311 -26.39 3.27 -25.02
N TYR A 312 -25.22 2.91 -25.54
CA TYR A 312 -23.94 3.17 -24.90
C TYR A 312 -23.11 4.09 -25.79
N LEU A 313 -22.72 5.26 -25.26
CA LEU A 313 -21.75 6.12 -25.92
C LEU A 313 -20.34 5.74 -25.45
N GLU A 314 -19.53 5.18 -26.35
CA GLU A 314 -18.18 4.74 -26.01
C GLU A 314 -17.21 5.94 -25.96
N HIS A 315 -17.10 6.67 -27.07
CA HIS A 315 -16.29 7.89 -27.18
C HIS A 315 -16.66 8.68 -28.44
N ILE A 316 -16.21 9.92 -28.52
CA ILE A 316 -16.21 10.70 -29.76
C ILE A 316 -14.88 10.50 -30.49
N SER A 317 -14.96 10.01 -31.71
CA SER A 317 -13.82 9.86 -32.60
C SER A 317 -13.58 11.18 -33.32
N VAL A 318 -12.51 11.86 -32.94
CA VAL A 318 -12.08 13.14 -33.51
C VAL A 318 -10.92 12.90 -34.47
N ASN A 319 -10.99 13.51 -35.65
CA ASN A 319 -9.92 13.52 -36.65
C ASN A 319 -9.70 14.96 -37.13
N ASN A 320 -8.47 15.34 -37.46
CA ASN A 320 -8.14 16.67 -37.97
C ASN A 320 -8.75 16.96 -39.35
N SER A 321 -9.16 15.93 -40.10
CA SER A 321 -9.65 16.05 -41.49
C SER A 321 -11.15 15.75 -41.66
N GLU A 322 -11.83 15.26 -40.63
CA GLU A 322 -13.24 14.87 -40.71
C GLU A 322 -14.02 15.43 -39.52
N PRO A 323 -15.33 15.75 -39.68
CA PRO A 323 -16.20 16.08 -38.56
C PRO A 323 -16.17 14.99 -37.47
N PRO A 324 -16.33 15.36 -36.18
CA PRO A 324 -16.36 14.39 -35.09
C PRO A 324 -17.52 13.41 -35.29
N ARG A 325 -17.26 12.13 -35.04
CA ARG A 325 -18.29 11.08 -35.11
C ARG A 325 -18.40 10.36 -33.77
N ALA A 326 -19.62 10.01 -33.38
CA ALA A 326 -19.90 9.30 -32.15
C ALA A 326 -19.75 7.79 -32.36
N VAL A 327 -18.96 7.11 -31.53
CA VAL A 327 -18.90 5.65 -31.52
C VAL A 327 -19.92 5.17 -30.50
N VAL A 328 -21.02 4.60 -30.98
CA VAL A 328 -22.14 4.17 -30.14
C VAL A 328 -22.44 2.69 -30.32
N GLU A 329 -22.87 2.04 -29.25
CA GLU A 329 -23.50 0.73 -29.28
C GLU A 329 -25.00 0.87 -29.02
N PHE A 330 -25.82 0.31 -29.92
CA PHE A 330 -27.28 0.32 -29.81
C PHE A 330 -27.88 -0.95 -30.40
N GLU A 331 -29.17 -1.17 -30.17
CA GLU A 331 -29.90 -2.36 -30.60
C GLU A 331 -30.48 -2.19 -32.01
N ILE A 332 -30.38 -3.24 -32.82
CA ILE A 332 -31.00 -3.32 -34.14
C ILE A 332 -31.83 -4.59 -34.26
N ARG A 333 -32.85 -4.56 -35.09
CA ARG A 333 -33.68 -5.73 -35.40
C ARG A 333 -32.83 -6.83 -36.04
N SER A 334 -33.00 -8.07 -35.57
CA SER A 334 -32.32 -9.24 -36.10
C SER A 334 -33.18 -10.49 -35.94
N GLY A 335 -33.76 -10.97 -37.05
CA GLY A 335 -34.62 -12.15 -37.05
C GLY A 335 -35.81 -11.98 -36.10
N SER A 336 -35.94 -12.90 -35.14
CA SER A 336 -36.99 -12.89 -34.11
C SER A 336 -36.71 -11.98 -32.91
N GLY A 337 -35.58 -11.28 -32.86
CA GLY A 337 -35.19 -10.46 -31.71
C GLY A 337 -34.40 -9.20 -32.08
N VAL A 338 -33.63 -8.70 -31.11
CA VAL A 338 -32.71 -7.58 -31.27
C VAL A 338 -31.28 -8.04 -31.07
N LYS A 339 -30.32 -7.41 -31.76
CA LYS A 339 -28.89 -7.58 -31.51
C LYS A 339 -28.23 -6.22 -31.34
N ARG A 340 -27.20 -6.16 -30.50
CA ARG A 340 -26.41 -4.95 -30.31
C ARG A 340 -25.34 -4.83 -31.37
N VAL A 341 -25.16 -3.63 -31.89
CA VAL A 341 -24.12 -3.32 -32.87
C VAL A 341 -23.40 -2.04 -32.47
N ARG A 342 -22.08 -2.05 -32.67
CA ARG A 342 -21.23 -0.88 -32.53
C ARG A 342 -21.11 -0.18 -33.89
N ARG A 343 -21.43 1.12 -33.95
CA ARG A 343 -21.29 1.94 -35.17
C ARG A 343 -20.72 3.31 -34.87
N LYS A 344 -19.99 3.84 -35.86
CA LYS A 344 -19.53 5.23 -35.88
C LYS A 344 -20.59 6.07 -36.61
N LEU A 345 -21.25 6.97 -35.89
CA LEU A 345 -22.39 7.75 -36.36
C LEU A 345 -22.04 9.24 -36.46
N GLU A 346 -22.63 9.89 -37.45
CA GLU A 346 -22.49 11.33 -37.69
C GLU A 346 -23.63 12.12 -37.05
N GLN A 347 -23.46 13.44 -36.95
CA GLN A 347 -24.54 14.34 -36.57
C GLN A 347 -25.68 14.22 -37.60
N GLY A 348 -26.91 14.14 -37.11
CA GLY A 348 -28.11 13.88 -37.92
C GLY A 348 -28.47 12.40 -38.08
N ALA A 349 -27.66 11.46 -37.55
CA ALA A 349 -27.97 10.04 -37.60
C ALA A 349 -29.26 9.71 -36.84
N ASP A 350 -30.20 9.03 -37.51
CA ASP A 350 -31.48 8.60 -36.96
C ASP A 350 -31.40 7.14 -36.46
N LEU A 351 -31.39 6.95 -35.14
CA LEU A 351 -31.32 5.62 -34.54
C LEU A 351 -32.57 4.77 -34.84
N TYR A 352 -33.72 5.37 -35.12
CA TYR A 352 -34.92 4.64 -35.52
C TYR A 352 -34.71 3.92 -36.84
N GLN A 353 -34.21 4.64 -37.86
CA GLN A 353 -33.94 4.04 -39.17
C GLN A 353 -32.79 3.04 -39.09
N LEU A 354 -31.71 3.40 -38.41
CA LEU A 354 -30.51 2.57 -38.31
C LEU A 354 -30.75 1.26 -37.53
N SER A 355 -31.75 1.24 -36.64
CA SER A 355 -32.15 0.07 -35.87
C SER A 355 -33.10 -0.89 -36.60
N GLY A 356 -33.53 -0.55 -37.82
CA GLY A 356 -34.60 -1.31 -38.50
C GLY A 356 -35.97 -1.02 -37.88
N GLU A 357 -36.21 0.26 -37.58
CA GLU A 357 -37.49 0.80 -37.11
C GLU A 357 -37.95 0.18 -35.79
N LEU A 358 -37.05 0.06 -34.81
CA LEU A 358 -37.44 -0.32 -33.46
C LEU A 358 -38.17 0.87 -32.80
N PRO A 359 -39.44 0.72 -32.36
CA PRO A 359 -40.24 1.83 -31.83
C PRO A 359 -39.59 2.59 -30.66
N ILE A 360 -38.69 1.91 -29.93
CA ILE A 360 -37.99 2.45 -28.77
C ILE A 360 -36.97 3.56 -29.11
N TYR A 361 -36.53 3.63 -30.37
CA TYR A 361 -35.66 4.71 -30.88
C TYR A 361 -36.43 5.77 -31.65
N LYS A 362 -37.77 5.76 -31.64
CA LYS A 362 -38.57 6.76 -32.37
C LYS A 362 -38.18 8.17 -31.90
N TYR A 363 -37.94 9.05 -32.87
CA TYR A 363 -37.42 10.42 -32.70
C TYR A 363 -35.98 10.54 -32.17
N SER A 364 -35.26 9.44 -31.96
CA SER A 364 -33.89 9.45 -31.43
C SER A 364 -32.86 9.79 -32.51
N ILE A 365 -32.74 11.08 -32.82
CA ILE A 365 -31.78 11.64 -33.77
C ILE A 365 -30.62 12.27 -32.99
N ILE A 366 -29.38 12.03 -33.42
CA ILE A 366 -28.21 12.73 -32.88
C ILE A 366 -28.22 14.16 -33.39
N THR A 367 -28.63 15.11 -32.54
CA THR A 367 -28.74 16.52 -32.94
C THR A 367 -27.41 17.25 -32.84
N GLU A 368 -26.51 16.81 -31.98
CA GLU A 368 -25.20 17.43 -31.74
C GLU A 368 -24.15 16.38 -31.38
N ILE A 369 -22.91 16.61 -31.83
CA ILE A 369 -21.72 15.86 -31.42
C ILE A 369 -20.64 16.87 -31.00
N ASP A 370 -20.23 16.82 -29.74
CA ASP A 370 -19.16 17.68 -29.20
C ASP A 370 -17.94 16.82 -28.83
N GLY A 371 -16.88 16.97 -29.63
CA GLY A 371 -15.62 16.26 -29.42
C GLY A 371 -14.75 16.82 -28.28
N PHE A 372 -14.98 18.06 -27.83
CA PHE A 372 -14.25 18.66 -26.71
C PHE A 372 -14.84 18.19 -25.38
N GLN A 373 -16.16 18.18 -25.26
CA GLN A 373 -16.87 17.68 -24.08
C GLN A 373 -17.09 16.15 -24.11
N ASN A 374 -16.76 15.50 -25.23
CA ASN A 374 -16.90 14.07 -25.44
C ASN A 374 -18.36 13.59 -25.20
N LYS A 375 -19.32 14.31 -25.80
CA LYS A 375 -20.76 14.09 -25.63
C LYS A 375 -21.53 14.11 -26.95
N ILE A 376 -22.74 13.57 -26.91
CA ILE A 376 -23.77 13.75 -27.94
C ILE A 376 -25.06 14.28 -27.32
N VAL A 377 -25.93 14.87 -28.14
CA VAL A 377 -27.29 15.23 -27.75
C VAL A 377 -28.29 14.43 -28.56
N ILE A 378 -29.22 13.76 -27.86
CA ILE A 378 -30.36 13.05 -28.46
C ILE A 378 -31.61 13.49 -27.71
N ASN A 379 -32.66 13.91 -28.43
CA ASN A 379 -33.92 14.38 -27.83
C ASN A 379 -33.75 15.53 -26.80
N GLY A 380 -32.70 16.34 -26.92
CA GLY A 380 -32.38 17.39 -25.96
C GLY A 380 -31.70 16.91 -24.68
N GLU A 381 -31.44 15.60 -24.53
CA GLU A 381 -30.65 15.04 -23.43
C GLU A 381 -29.18 14.92 -23.83
N GLU A 382 -28.29 15.39 -22.95
CA GLU A 382 -26.84 15.25 -23.12
C GLU A 382 -26.36 13.88 -22.62
N ILE A 383 -25.71 13.13 -23.50
CA ILE A 383 -25.16 11.80 -23.23
C ILE A 383 -23.65 11.89 -23.37
N TYR A 384 -22.92 11.54 -22.32
CA TYR A 384 -21.47 11.66 -22.25
C TYR A 384 -20.81 10.30 -22.51
N ALA A 385 -19.57 10.31 -23.00
CA ALA A 385 -18.80 9.09 -23.16
C ALA A 385 -18.72 8.30 -21.84
N GLY A 386 -19.02 7.01 -21.89
CA GLY A 386 -19.18 6.15 -20.73
C GLY A 386 -20.63 5.98 -20.27
N ASP A 387 -21.58 6.82 -20.70
CA ASP A 387 -22.97 6.71 -20.30
C ASP A 387 -23.69 5.55 -21.02
N VAL A 388 -24.44 4.78 -20.25
CA VAL A 388 -25.33 3.70 -20.70
C VAL A 388 -26.78 4.08 -20.36
N LEU A 389 -27.66 4.10 -21.36
CA LEU A 389 -29.09 4.43 -21.22
C LEU A 389 -29.99 3.19 -21.19
N ASN A 390 -31.07 3.30 -20.41
CA ASN A 390 -32.21 2.38 -20.21
C ASN A 390 -31.86 0.88 -20.25
N ASN A 391 -31.63 0.30 -19.08
CA ASN A 391 -31.31 -1.10 -18.95
C ASN A 391 -32.20 -1.75 -17.88
N LYS A 392 -32.83 -2.88 -18.21
CA LYS A 392 -33.56 -3.71 -17.24
C LYS A 392 -32.67 -4.80 -16.62
N ASP A 393 -31.48 -5.02 -17.20
CA ASP A 393 -30.45 -5.99 -16.77
C ASP A 393 -29.16 -5.25 -16.34
N ASP A 394 -29.31 -4.40 -15.33
CA ASP A 394 -28.39 -3.30 -14.99
C ASP A 394 -26.93 -3.70 -14.72
N GLU A 395 -26.69 -4.78 -13.98
CA GLU A 395 -25.33 -5.11 -13.54
C GLU A 395 -24.51 -5.84 -14.62
N HIS A 396 -25.08 -6.86 -15.27
CA HIS A 396 -24.33 -7.72 -16.20
C HIS A 396 -23.76 -6.92 -17.39
N ILE A 397 -24.56 -6.03 -17.97
CA ILE A 397 -24.14 -5.21 -19.12
C ILE A 397 -23.10 -4.18 -18.70
N PHE A 398 -23.31 -3.52 -17.57
CA PHE A 398 -22.35 -2.59 -17.00
C PHE A 398 -20.98 -3.25 -16.80
N ARG A 399 -20.97 -4.48 -16.25
CA ARG A 399 -19.73 -5.26 -16.05
C ARG A 399 -19.09 -5.67 -17.37
N ARG A 400 -19.87 -6.10 -18.37
CA ARG A 400 -19.34 -6.41 -19.71
C ARG A 400 -18.69 -5.18 -20.36
N ILE A 401 -19.28 -3.99 -20.24
CA ILE A 401 -18.68 -2.75 -20.75
C ILE A 401 -17.38 -2.42 -20.00
N GLN A 402 -17.36 -2.53 -18.66
CA GLN A 402 -16.13 -2.34 -17.87
C GLN A 402 -15.01 -3.28 -18.30
N ILE A 403 -15.32 -4.56 -18.52
CA ILE A 403 -14.37 -5.56 -18.99
C ILE A 403 -13.86 -5.21 -20.39
N ARG A 404 -14.76 -4.92 -21.33
CA ARG A 404 -14.41 -4.53 -22.70
C ARG A 404 -13.50 -3.31 -22.74
N GLU A 405 -13.85 -2.24 -22.03
CA GLU A 405 -13.04 -1.01 -21.97
C GLU A 405 -11.66 -1.26 -21.38
N THR A 406 -11.57 -2.14 -20.38
CA THR A 406 -10.30 -2.54 -19.78
C THR A 406 -9.43 -3.32 -20.78
N ILE A 407 -10.02 -4.27 -21.51
CA ILE A 407 -9.33 -5.06 -22.55
C ILE A 407 -8.81 -4.14 -23.66
N GLN A 408 -9.67 -3.28 -24.21
CA GLN A 408 -9.25 -2.35 -25.28
C GLN A 408 -8.11 -1.43 -24.80
N SER A 409 -8.22 -0.91 -23.58
CA SER A 409 -7.18 -0.06 -22.99
C SER A 409 -5.88 -0.84 -22.73
N HIS A 410 -5.99 -2.12 -22.34
CA HIS A 410 -4.85 -3.01 -22.14
C HIS A 410 -4.12 -3.24 -23.47
N LEU A 411 -4.81 -3.69 -24.52
CA LEU A 411 -4.21 -4.00 -25.82
C LEU A 411 -3.57 -2.77 -26.47
N ALA A 412 -4.25 -1.62 -26.42
CA ALA A 412 -3.68 -0.37 -26.91
C ALA A 412 -2.40 0.01 -26.16
N LYS A 413 -2.39 -0.13 -24.83
CA LYS A 413 -1.22 0.16 -24.00
C LYS A 413 -0.09 -0.85 -24.22
N GLU A 414 -0.43 -2.12 -24.34
CA GLU A 414 0.50 -3.21 -24.58
C GLU A 414 1.24 -3.01 -25.90
N LYS A 415 0.52 -2.74 -26.99
CA LYS A 415 1.14 -2.46 -28.31
C LYS A 415 2.15 -1.30 -28.25
N MET A 416 1.89 -0.28 -27.41
CA MET A 416 2.84 0.82 -27.18
C MET A 416 4.05 0.41 -26.32
N MET A 417 3.82 -0.33 -25.23
CA MET A 417 4.84 -0.69 -24.26
C MET A 417 5.71 -1.88 -24.70
N PHE A 418 5.19 -2.73 -25.58
CA PHE A 418 5.91 -3.86 -26.20
C PHE A 418 7.21 -3.40 -26.87
N LYS A 419 7.16 -2.27 -27.58
CA LYS A 419 8.34 -1.64 -28.21
C LYS A 419 9.45 -1.26 -27.23
N LEU A 420 9.11 -1.14 -25.95
CA LEU A 420 10.04 -0.82 -24.85
C LEU A 420 10.42 -2.07 -24.03
N GLY A 421 9.94 -3.26 -24.41
CA GLY A 421 10.14 -4.50 -23.65
C GLY A 421 9.41 -4.52 -22.29
N ILE A 422 8.37 -3.68 -22.13
CA ILE A 422 7.63 -3.55 -20.86
C ILE A 422 6.33 -4.35 -20.94
N LYS A 423 6.17 -5.35 -20.07
CA LYS A 423 4.92 -6.12 -19.94
C LYS A 423 3.84 -5.29 -19.24
N VAL A 424 2.66 -5.19 -19.87
CA VAL A 424 1.48 -4.55 -19.29
C VAL A 424 0.67 -5.57 -18.51
N LEU A 425 0.08 -5.16 -17.39
CA LEU A 425 -0.79 -5.99 -16.56
C LEU A 425 -2.09 -5.24 -16.29
N SER A 426 -3.21 -5.96 -16.33
CA SER A 426 -4.51 -5.47 -15.88
C SER A 426 -4.95 -6.27 -14.66
N LEU A 427 -5.57 -5.60 -13.69
CA LEU A 427 -6.09 -6.21 -12.49
C LEU A 427 -7.59 -5.91 -12.39
N PHE A 428 -8.41 -6.96 -12.33
CA PHE A 428 -9.83 -6.86 -12.08
C PHE A 428 -10.13 -7.13 -10.62
N PHE A 429 -10.88 -6.23 -9.98
CA PHE A 429 -11.45 -6.46 -8.66
C PHE A 429 -12.87 -6.98 -8.85
N ILE A 430 -13.10 -8.23 -8.47
CA ILE A 430 -14.40 -8.90 -8.57
C ILE A 430 -14.97 -9.11 -7.16
N ASP A 431 -16.28 -9.21 -7.07
CA ASP A 431 -17.02 -9.31 -5.81
C ASP A 431 -17.11 -10.73 -5.25
N SER A 432 -17.02 -11.76 -6.10
CA SER A 432 -16.97 -13.17 -5.65
C SER A 432 -16.06 -14.02 -6.53
N VAL A 433 -15.54 -15.12 -5.96
CA VAL A 433 -14.70 -16.08 -6.68
C VAL A 433 -15.51 -16.79 -7.77
N GLU A 434 -16.78 -17.10 -7.49
CA GLU A 434 -17.71 -17.81 -8.39
C GLU A 434 -17.90 -17.09 -9.73
N LYS A 435 -17.86 -15.75 -9.72
CA LYS A 435 -17.94 -14.95 -10.95
C LYS A 435 -16.73 -15.14 -11.87
N TYR A 436 -15.59 -15.60 -11.36
CA TYR A 436 -14.42 -15.93 -12.16
C TYR A 436 -14.24 -17.44 -12.36
N ARG A 437 -14.51 -18.26 -11.35
CA ARG A 437 -14.27 -19.70 -11.39
C ARG A 437 -15.34 -20.46 -10.58
N ILE A 438 -15.97 -21.43 -11.22
CA ILE A 438 -16.90 -22.39 -10.61
C ILE A 438 -16.30 -23.80 -10.71
N TYR A 439 -16.77 -24.73 -9.88
CA TYR A 439 -16.37 -26.14 -9.94
C TYR A 439 -17.62 -26.97 -10.24
N ASP A 440 -17.51 -27.90 -11.18
CA ASP A 440 -18.58 -28.86 -11.48
C ASP A 440 -18.63 -30.00 -10.45
N ASP A 441 -19.58 -30.92 -10.64
CA ASP A 441 -19.81 -32.05 -9.74
C ASP A 441 -18.60 -33.01 -9.63
N GLU A 442 -17.68 -32.96 -10.59
CA GLU A 442 -16.44 -33.74 -10.62
C GLU A 442 -15.25 -32.98 -10.00
N GLY A 443 -15.45 -31.72 -9.61
CA GLY A 443 -14.43 -30.86 -9.01
C GLY A 443 -13.52 -30.17 -10.03
N GLU A 444 -13.87 -30.20 -11.32
CA GLU A 444 -13.11 -29.56 -12.38
C GLU A 444 -13.45 -28.07 -12.48
N ALA A 445 -12.43 -27.24 -12.70
CA ALA A 445 -12.56 -25.79 -12.71
C ALA A 445 -13.14 -25.29 -14.04
N GLN A 446 -14.32 -24.69 -13.99
CA GLN A 446 -15.00 -24.08 -15.13
C GLN A 446 -14.96 -22.54 -15.02
N PRO A 447 -15.00 -21.82 -16.16
CA PRO A 447 -15.04 -20.35 -16.14
C PRO A 447 -16.38 -19.86 -15.58
N GLY A 448 -16.29 -18.91 -14.64
CA GLY A 448 -17.44 -18.17 -14.13
C GLY A 448 -17.97 -17.16 -15.15
N GLU A 449 -19.04 -16.44 -14.77
CA GLU A 449 -19.70 -15.44 -15.62
C GLU A 449 -18.73 -14.40 -16.20
N TYR A 450 -17.92 -13.76 -15.37
CA TYR A 450 -16.99 -12.70 -15.80
C TYR A 450 -15.82 -13.25 -16.60
N ALA A 451 -15.39 -14.49 -16.35
CA ALA A 451 -14.36 -15.14 -17.16
C ALA A 451 -14.86 -15.36 -18.60
N LYS A 452 -16.08 -15.87 -18.76
CA LYS A 452 -16.73 -16.01 -20.08
C LYS A 452 -16.89 -14.68 -20.79
N ILE A 453 -17.34 -13.64 -20.08
CA ILE A 453 -17.44 -12.29 -20.62
C ILE A 453 -16.07 -11.76 -21.07
N PHE A 454 -15.03 -11.98 -20.27
CA PHE A 454 -13.68 -11.57 -20.59
C PHE A 454 -13.19 -12.26 -21.87
N GLU A 455 -13.31 -13.59 -21.96
CA GLU A 455 -12.92 -14.35 -23.17
C GLU A 455 -13.66 -13.84 -24.41
N ASP A 456 -14.99 -13.71 -24.34
CA ASP A 456 -15.81 -13.19 -25.43
C ASP A 456 -15.35 -11.82 -25.93
N GLU A 457 -15.14 -10.88 -25.01
CA GLU A 457 -14.74 -9.51 -25.35
C GLU A 457 -13.27 -9.43 -25.77
N TYR A 458 -12.42 -10.30 -25.24
CA TYR A 458 -11.02 -10.42 -25.62
C TYR A 458 -10.88 -10.91 -27.05
N TYR A 459 -11.55 -12.01 -27.41
CA TYR A 459 -11.50 -12.54 -28.78
C TYR A 459 -12.07 -11.56 -29.80
N LYS A 460 -13.08 -10.75 -29.44
CA LYS A 460 -13.56 -9.67 -30.30
C LYS A 460 -12.50 -8.58 -30.48
N ALA A 461 -11.90 -8.12 -29.37
CA ALA A 461 -10.96 -7.01 -29.40
C ALA A 461 -9.62 -7.36 -30.05
N ILE A 462 -9.12 -8.58 -29.87
CA ILE A 462 -7.82 -9.01 -30.40
C ILE A 462 -7.82 -9.05 -31.92
N ASN A 463 -8.91 -9.53 -32.53
CA ASN A 463 -9.06 -9.57 -33.99
C ASN A 463 -8.99 -8.18 -34.62
N ASP A 464 -9.49 -7.15 -33.93
CA ASP A 464 -9.40 -5.76 -34.38
C ASP A 464 -8.00 -5.13 -34.14
N HIS A 465 -7.21 -5.68 -33.22
CA HIS A 465 -5.89 -5.15 -32.82
C HIS A 465 -4.70 -5.80 -33.54
N LEU A 466 -4.88 -7.04 -34.02
CA LEU A 466 -3.88 -7.75 -34.80
C LEU A 466 -3.70 -7.05 -36.15
N ASP A 467 -2.48 -6.61 -36.39
CA ASP A 467 -2.11 -5.82 -37.56
C ASP A 467 -1.16 -6.64 -38.43
N LEU A 468 -1.54 -6.87 -39.68
CA LEU A 468 -0.73 -7.59 -40.67
C LEU A 468 0.65 -6.94 -40.88
N PHE A 469 0.78 -5.64 -40.60
CA PHE A 469 2.00 -4.87 -40.80
C PHE A 469 2.92 -4.85 -39.58
N ASN A 470 2.52 -5.43 -38.44
CA ASN A 470 3.35 -5.54 -37.24
C ASN A 470 3.46 -7.00 -36.76
N ARG A 471 4.16 -7.82 -37.56
CA ARG A 471 4.35 -9.26 -37.29
C ARG A 471 4.96 -9.55 -35.92
N GLU A 472 5.95 -8.76 -35.48
CA GLU A 472 6.61 -9.00 -34.19
C GLU A 472 5.65 -8.89 -33.00
N TYR A 473 4.75 -7.91 -33.01
CA TYR A 473 3.74 -7.78 -31.97
C TYR A 473 2.69 -8.89 -32.06
N THR A 474 2.24 -9.23 -33.27
CA THR A 474 1.30 -10.32 -33.51
C THR A 474 1.86 -11.66 -33.00
N ASP A 475 3.12 -11.97 -33.30
CA ASP A 475 3.79 -13.20 -32.83
C ASP A 475 3.95 -13.21 -31.30
N TYR A 476 4.23 -12.05 -30.69
CA TYR A 476 4.27 -11.92 -29.24
C TYR A 476 2.91 -12.24 -28.61
N VAL A 477 1.82 -11.65 -29.12
CA VAL A 477 0.45 -11.89 -28.63
C VAL A 477 0.10 -13.37 -28.76
N TYR A 478 0.33 -13.99 -29.92
CA TYR A 478 0.07 -15.42 -30.09
C TYR A 478 0.87 -16.30 -29.13
N LYS A 479 2.12 -15.93 -28.83
CA LYS A 479 2.96 -16.67 -27.89
C LYS A 479 2.55 -16.50 -26.44
N THR A 480 1.94 -15.36 -26.08
CA THR A 480 1.49 -15.11 -24.71
C THR A 480 0.07 -15.59 -24.45
N ASP A 481 -0.74 -15.71 -25.50
CA ASP A 481 -2.14 -16.15 -25.43
C ASP A 481 -2.31 -17.67 -25.61
N ALA A 482 -1.31 -18.35 -26.20
CA ALA A 482 -1.21 -19.81 -26.25
C ALA A 482 -0.68 -20.38 -24.93
#